data_AF-A0A2S2PKW7-F1
#
_entry.id   AF-A0A2S2PKW7-F1
#
_cell.length_a   1.000
_cell.length_b   1.000
_cell.length_c   1.000
_cell.angle_alpha   90.00
_cell.angle_beta   90.00
_cell.angle_gamma   90.00
#
_symmetry.space_group_name_H-M   'P 1'
#
loop_
_entity.id
_entity.type
_entity.pdbx_description
1 polymer ?
#
loop_
_entity_poly.entity_id
_entity_poly.type
_entity_poly.pdbx_seq_one_letter_code
_entity_poly.pdbx_strand_id
1 'polypeptide(L)'
;MSSNAIHTFVQKKRHGIMEKLGFPSKSKQTCEIVHTKVLSDNEDSPDDYSSSNEDALPCKKFVFTFSSEEWDQIQPQEKMFKLTDKSRPMQSTRSYYVLPKGTWTPVLAEHFWAHFQLPCCLSFRRAKVYPNGSVYIHVVGRCSVCDSRFNGTVFEKPPGGAKVLMHCTFRGNFQEVHKSTKKRRLIGPAMEKAISSICVDGLSSETYREREAVRLMKIEIRDLNGQGMLGEAKIHYSVQ
;
A
#
# COMPACT_ATOMS: atom_id res chain seq x y z
N MET A 1 -18.59 18.09 -17.65
CA MET A 1 -18.28 18.49 -16.26
C MET A 1 -19.59 18.65 -15.50
N SER A 2 -19.70 18.13 -14.28
CA SER A 2 -20.95 18.27 -13.50
C SER A 2 -21.00 19.61 -12.76
N SER A 3 -22.20 20.17 -12.59
CA SER A 3 -22.41 21.43 -11.85
C SER A 3 -21.80 21.38 -10.43
N ASN A 4 -21.91 20.22 -9.77
CA ASN A 4 -21.34 19.99 -8.43
C ASN A 4 -19.80 20.09 -8.39
N ALA A 5 -19.12 19.75 -9.48
CA ALA A 5 -17.66 19.86 -9.56
C ALA A 5 -17.23 21.35 -9.63
N ILE A 6 -17.95 22.16 -10.41
CA ILE A 6 -17.68 23.60 -10.56
C ILE A 6 -17.87 24.32 -9.23
N HIS A 7 -18.98 24.05 -8.53
CA HIS A 7 -19.23 24.62 -7.20
C HIS A 7 -18.09 24.30 -6.22
N THR A 8 -17.62 23.05 -6.22
CA THR A 8 -16.52 22.61 -5.35
C THR A 8 -15.20 23.31 -5.68
N PHE A 9 -14.91 23.52 -6.97
CA PHE A 9 -13.69 24.21 -7.39
C PHE A 9 -13.68 25.69 -7.01
N VAL A 10 -14.82 26.37 -7.18
CA VAL A 10 -14.98 27.78 -6.79
C VAL A 10 -14.92 27.93 -5.27
N GLN A 11 -15.69 27.14 -4.52
CA GLN A 11 -15.79 27.25 -3.06
C GLN A 11 -14.47 26.89 -2.35
N LYS A 12 -13.73 25.89 -2.86
CA LYS A 12 -12.44 25.47 -2.28
C LYS A 12 -11.24 26.21 -2.85
N LYS A 13 -11.45 27.33 -3.56
CA LYS A 13 -10.41 28.17 -4.19
C LYS A 13 -9.41 27.38 -5.04
N ARG A 14 -9.86 26.34 -5.76
CA ARG A 14 -8.99 25.55 -6.62
C ARG A 14 -8.72 26.30 -7.93
N HIS A 15 -7.48 26.19 -8.43
CA HIS A 15 -7.05 26.73 -9.73
C HIS A 15 -7.22 28.25 -9.93
N GLY A 16 -7.28 29.03 -8.84
CA GLY A 16 -7.41 30.49 -8.92
C GLY A 16 -8.69 30.95 -9.64
N ILE A 17 -9.72 30.09 -9.71
CA ILE A 17 -10.92 30.37 -10.53
C ILE A 17 -11.67 31.60 -9.99
N MET A 18 -11.72 31.79 -8.67
CA MET A 18 -12.31 33.00 -8.08
C MET A 18 -11.62 34.29 -8.53
N GLU A 19 -10.28 34.27 -8.66
CA GLU A 19 -9.49 35.43 -9.08
C GLU A 19 -9.73 35.73 -10.57
N LYS A 20 -9.78 34.68 -11.41
CA LYS A 20 -10.10 34.81 -12.83
C LYS A 20 -11.53 35.30 -13.09
N LEU A 21 -12.45 35.04 -12.17
CA LEU A 21 -13.83 35.51 -12.23
C LEU A 21 -14.05 36.89 -11.56
N GLY A 22 -12.99 37.53 -11.07
CA GLY A 22 -13.07 38.89 -10.52
C GLY A 22 -13.72 38.99 -9.13
N PHE A 23 -13.85 37.89 -8.40
CA PHE A 23 -14.39 37.94 -7.05
C PHE A 23 -13.33 38.41 -6.04
N PRO A 24 -13.62 39.43 -5.21
CA PRO A 24 -12.67 39.93 -4.22
C PRO A 24 -12.37 38.85 -3.17
N SER A 25 -11.09 38.47 -3.05
CA SER A 25 -10.63 37.46 -2.10
C SER A 25 -10.75 38.00 -0.67
N LYS A 26 -11.87 37.73 0.00
CA LYS A 26 -11.98 38.00 1.44
C LYS A 26 -11.04 37.05 2.18
N SER A 27 -10.16 37.64 2.97
CA SER A 27 -9.13 36.98 3.76
C SER A 27 -9.70 36.24 4.98
N LYS A 28 -9.08 35.10 5.28
CA LYS A 28 -9.07 34.34 6.54
C LYS A 28 -10.38 33.68 6.99
N GLN A 29 -10.44 32.37 6.80
CA GLN A 29 -10.97 31.48 7.84
C GLN A 29 -10.15 30.18 7.81
N THR A 30 -9.40 29.96 8.89
CA THR A 30 -8.67 28.72 9.17
C THR A 30 -9.68 27.60 9.31
N CYS A 31 -9.60 26.56 8.49
CA CYS A 31 -10.38 25.35 8.72
C CYS A 31 -9.59 24.47 9.70
N GLU A 32 -10.07 24.41 10.94
CA GLU A 32 -9.68 23.37 11.87
C GLU A 32 -9.95 22.00 11.23
N ILE A 33 -8.96 21.11 11.34
CA ILE A 33 -9.04 19.74 10.88
C ILE A 33 -9.98 19.00 11.82
N VAL A 34 -11.24 18.84 11.41
CA VAL A 34 -12.16 17.92 12.08
C VAL A 34 -11.68 16.49 11.80
N HIS A 35 -10.97 15.92 12.76
CA HIS A 35 -10.73 14.47 12.81
C HIS A 35 -12.08 13.76 12.96
N THR A 36 -12.64 13.30 11.85
CA THR A 36 -13.77 12.36 11.89
C THR A 36 -13.27 11.04 12.48
N LYS A 37 -13.63 10.77 13.74
CA LYS A 37 -13.56 9.43 14.32
C LYS A 37 -14.46 8.53 13.48
N VAL A 38 -13.86 7.73 12.61
CA VAL A 38 -14.55 6.60 11.98
C VAL A 38 -14.65 5.51 13.04
N LEU A 39 -15.79 5.46 13.72
CA LEU A 39 -16.26 4.26 14.39
C LEU A 39 -16.49 3.20 13.31
N SER A 40 -15.77 2.10 13.40
CA SER A 40 -16.11 0.85 12.71
C SER A 40 -16.19 -0.19 13.81
N ASP A 41 -17.39 -0.30 14.39
CA ASP A 41 -17.79 -1.53 15.06
C ASP A 41 -17.88 -2.61 13.99
N ASN A 42 -16.94 -3.54 14.05
CA ASN A 42 -17.15 -4.90 13.58
C ASN A 42 -16.48 -5.76 14.63
N GLU A 43 -17.30 -6.32 15.51
CA GLU A 43 -16.93 -7.53 16.25
C GLU A 43 -16.65 -8.60 15.21
N ASP A 44 -15.37 -8.94 15.04
CA ASP A 44 -14.99 -10.02 14.14
C ASP A 44 -14.22 -11.03 14.99
N SER A 45 -14.89 -12.16 15.20
CA SER A 45 -14.45 -13.30 15.98
C SER A 45 -13.00 -13.66 15.66
N PRO A 46 -12.17 -13.95 16.66
CA PRO A 46 -10.95 -14.67 16.40
C PRO A 46 -11.33 -16.10 15.98
N ASP A 47 -10.43 -16.72 15.23
CA ASP A 47 -10.42 -18.15 14.88
C ASP A 47 -11.13 -18.51 13.56
N ASP A 48 -10.33 -18.79 12.53
CA ASP A 48 -10.46 -20.11 11.90
C ASP A 48 -9.16 -20.47 11.14
N TYR A 49 -8.42 -21.43 11.70
CA TYR A 49 -7.49 -22.24 10.92
C TYR A 49 -8.33 -23.19 10.06
N SER A 50 -8.95 -22.64 9.01
CA SER A 50 -9.73 -23.45 8.07
C SER A 50 -8.76 -24.25 7.19
N SER A 51 -8.43 -25.45 7.67
CA SER A 51 -7.85 -26.55 6.90
C SER A 51 -8.88 -27.04 5.89
N SER A 52 -9.06 -26.31 4.79
CA SER A 52 -9.98 -26.67 3.72
C SER A 52 -9.24 -26.70 2.40
N ASN A 53 -8.83 -27.91 1.99
CA ASN A 53 -8.33 -28.31 0.65
C ASN A 53 -7.78 -27.18 -0.24
N GLU A 54 -6.79 -26.44 0.25
CA GLU A 54 -6.25 -25.33 -0.52
C GLU A 54 -5.21 -25.78 -1.56
N ASP A 55 -4.79 -27.05 -1.54
CA ASP A 55 -3.71 -27.59 -2.38
C ASP A 55 -4.01 -27.64 -3.89
N ALA A 56 -5.25 -27.34 -4.28
CA ALA A 56 -5.64 -27.24 -5.70
C ALA A 56 -5.62 -25.80 -6.26
N LEU A 57 -5.48 -24.76 -5.42
CA LEU A 57 -5.56 -23.37 -5.90
C LEU A 57 -4.22 -22.89 -6.48
N PRO A 58 -4.24 -22.12 -7.60
CA PRO A 58 -3.05 -21.51 -8.16
C PRO A 58 -2.25 -20.72 -7.11
N CYS A 59 -0.94 -20.93 -7.11
CA CYS A 59 -0.03 -20.35 -6.14
C CYS A 59 1.18 -19.75 -6.86
N LYS A 60 1.46 -18.47 -6.59
CA LYS A 60 2.62 -17.75 -7.10
C LYS A 60 3.56 -17.44 -5.95
N LYS A 61 4.81 -17.88 -6.06
CA LYS A 61 5.89 -17.56 -5.13
C LYS A 61 6.82 -16.55 -5.78
N PHE A 62 7.22 -15.54 -5.05
CA PHE A 62 8.06 -14.44 -5.53
C PHE A 62 8.75 -13.76 -4.34
N VAL A 63 9.70 -12.89 -4.61
CA VAL A 63 10.47 -12.20 -3.57
C VAL A 63 10.44 -10.71 -3.84
N PHE A 64 9.98 -9.93 -2.85
CA PHE A 64 10.17 -8.49 -2.86
C PHE A 64 11.58 -8.17 -2.41
N THR A 65 12.22 -7.26 -3.13
CA THR A 65 13.54 -6.73 -2.77
C THR A 65 13.38 -5.27 -2.40
N PHE A 66 13.54 -4.95 -1.12
CA PHE A 66 13.53 -3.57 -0.66
C PHE A 66 14.94 -2.98 -0.74
N SER A 67 15.01 -1.76 -1.27
CA SER A 67 16.17 -0.90 -1.10
C SER A 67 16.34 -0.47 0.36
N SER A 68 17.52 0.04 0.73
CA SER A 68 17.76 0.53 2.10
C SER A 68 16.78 1.66 2.47
N GLU A 69 16.52 2.60 1.55
CA GLU A 69 15.62 3.73 1.78
C GLU A 69 14.16 3.31 1.96
N GLU A 70 13.71 2.28 1.23
CA GLU A 70 12.36 1.72 1.42
C GLU A 70 12.26 0.97 2.74
N TRP A 71 13.32 0.22 3.08
CA TRP A 71 13.37 -0.50 4.34
C TRP A 71 13.30 0.44 5.54
N ASP A 72 14.01 1.57 5.50
CA ASP A 72 14.01 2.57 6.57
C ASP A 72 12.60 3.13 6.85
N GLN A 73 11.72 3.16 5.85
CA GLN A 73 10.33 3.62 5.97
C GLN A 73 9.39 2.56 6.57
N ILE A 74 9.72 1.27 6.43
CA ILE A 74 8.84 0.17 6.84
C ILE A 74 9.38 -0.64 8.03
N GLN A 75 10.64 -0.43 8.42
CA GLN A 75 11.29 -1.19 9.48
C GLN A 75 10.46 -1.17 10.78
N PRO A 76 10.39 -2.28 11.52
CA PRO A 76 9.67 -2.34 12.78
C PRO A 76 10.17 -1.30 13.79
N GLN A 77 9.22 -0.60 14.41
CA GLN A 77 9.49 0.36 15.48
C GLN A 77 8.95 -0.16 16.81
N GLU A 78 9.70 0.07 17.88
CA GLU A 78 9.23 -0.24 19.22
C GLU A 78 8.17 0.77 19.66
N LYS A 79 7.00 0.26 20.06
CA LYS A 79 5.91 1.06 20.57
C LYS A 79 5.60 0.66 22.00
N MET A 80 5.73 1.62 22.92
CA MET A 80 5.37 1.45 24.32
C MET A 80 3.88 1.70 24.53
N PHE A 81 3.22 0.77 25.21
CA PHE A 81 1.84 0.89 25.66
C PHE A 81 1.82 0.97 27.18
N LYS A 82 1.10 1.95 27.72
CA LYS A 82 0.87 2.05 29.17
C LYS A 82 -0.25 1.08 29.54
N LEU A 83 0.03 0.16 30.45
CA LEU A 83 -1.01 -0.70 31.03
C LEU A 83 -1.64 0.05 32.21
N THR A 84 -2.86 0.56 32.00
CA THR A 84 -3.73 0.98 33.11
C THR A 84 -4.52 -0.23 33.60
N ASP A 85 -3.83 -1.21 34.19
CA ASP A 85 -4.46 -2.33 34.88
C ASP A 85 -4.44 -2.05 36.39
N LYS A 86 -5.62 -1.91 37.00
CA LYS A 86 -5.79 -1.64 38.43
C LYS A 86 -5.32 -2.82 39.30
N SER A 87 -5.16 -4.02 38.72
CA SER A 87 -4.78 -5.24 39.44
C SER A 87 -3.27 -5.48 39.54
N ARG A 88 -2.44 -4.79 38.74
CA ARG A 88 -0.97 -4.92 38.76
C ARG A 88 -0.28 -3.56 38.60
N PRO A 89 -0.19 -2.76 39.68
CA PRO A 89 0.40 -1.42 39.62
C PRO A 89 1.91 -1.38 39.31
N MET A 90 2.62 -2.51 39.42
CA MET A 90 4.08 -2.56 39.24
C MET A 90 4.57 -2.73 37.79
N GLN A 91 3.72 -3.14 36.84
CA GLN A 91 4.06 -3.23 35.42
C GLN A 91 3.33 -2.14 34.64
N SER A 92 3.87 -0.92 34.70
CA SER A 92 3.22 0.27 34.11
C SER A 92 3.33 0.36 32.59
N THR A 93 4.20 -0.43 31.96
CA THR A 93 4.47 -0.35 30.52
C THR A 93 4.80 -1.71 29.90
N ARG A 94 4.34 -1.92 28.65
CA ARG A 94 4.72 -3.05 27.79
C ARG A 94 5.08 -2.53 26.42
N SER A 95 6.22 -2.96 25.89
CA SER A 95 6.65 -2.61 24.54
C SER A 95 6.38 -3.74 23.55
N TYR A 96 6.04 -3.36 22.32
CA TYR A 96 5.89 -4.27 21.20
C TYR A 96 6.53 -3.67 19.95
N TYR A 97 7.13 -4.51 19.13
CA TYR A 97 7.57 -4.11 17.79
C TYR A 97 6.39 -4.14 16.83
N VAL A 98 6.19 -3.05 16.10
CA VAL A 98 5.11 -2.91 15.12
C VAL A 98 5.63 -2.23 13.85
N LEU A 99 5.08 -2.59 12.69
CA LEU A 99 5.36 -1.84 11.47
C LEU A 99 4.69 -0.45 11.53
N PRO A 100 5.33 0.61 11.01
CA PRO A 100 4.81 1.97 11.11
C PRO A 100 3.49 2.13 10.35
N LYS A 101 2.43 2.56 11.04
CA LYS A 101 1.09 2.62 10.44
C LYS A 101 1.07 3.60 9.26
N GLY A 102 0.51 3.16 8.14
CA GLY A 102 0.28 4.00 6.96
C GLY A 102 1.44 4.06 5.96
N THR A 103 2.65 3.59 6.31
CA THR A 103 3.81 3.62 5.39
C THR A 103 4.08 2.27 4.74
N TRP A 104 4.00 1.16 5.49
CA TRP A 104 4.36 -0.15 4.95
C TRP A 104 3.36 -0.69 3.92
N THR A 105 2.06 -0.42 4.09
CA THR A 105 1.03 -0.96 3.19
C THR A 105 1.12 -0.41 1.76
N PRO A 106 1.33 0.91 1.52
CA PRO A 106 1.60 1.41 0.18
C PRO A 106 2.85 0.79 -0.46
N VAL A 107 3.96 0.69 0.29
CA VAL A 107 5.22 0.12 -0.24
C VAL A 107 5.00 -1.31 -0.75
N LEU A 108 4.36 -2.17 0.05
CA LEU A 108 4.04 -3.53 -0.39
C LEU A 108 3.09 -3.58 -1.58
N ALA A 109 2.13 -2.65 -1.66
CA ALA A 109 1.20 -2.57 -2.78
C ALA A 109 1.87 -2.14 -4.09
N GLU A 110 2.90 -1.28 -4.03
CA GLU A 110 3.68 -0.89 -5.20
C GLU A 110 4.53 -2.06 -5.70
N HIS A 111 5.27 -2.74 -4.80
CA HIS A 111 6.03 -3.95 -5.13
C HIS A 111 5.14 -5.04 -5.73
N PHE A 112 3.97 -5.30 -5.15
CA PHE A 112 3.03 -6.27 -5.70
C PHE A 112 2.58 -5.93 -7.13
N TRP A 113 2.28 -4.65 -7.36
CA TRP A 113 1.85 -4.19 -8.68
C TRP A 113 2.98 -4.30 -9.70
N ALA A 114 4.21 -3.94 -9.34
CA ALA A 114 5.37 -4.06 -10.20
C ALA A 114 5.59 -5.50 -10.68
N HIS A 115 5.45 -6.48 -9.78
CA HIS A 115 5.68 -7.89 -10.11
C HIS A 115 4.58 -8.56 -10.94
N PHE A 116 3.31 -8.23 -10.69
CA PHE A 116 2.20 -9.01 -11.26
C PHE A 116 1.26 -8.22 -12.16
N GLN A 117 1.16 -6.91 -11.96
CA GLN A 117 0.21 -6.03 -12.66
C GLN A 117 -1.24 -6.56 -12.67
N LEU A 118 -1.59 -7.38 -11.66
CA LEU A 118 -2.91 -7.97 -11.55
C LEU A 118 -3.92 -6.94 -11.04
N PRO A 119 -5.19 -7.00 -11.48
CA PRO A 119 -6.25 -6.10 -11.00
C PRO A 119 -6.63 -6.33 -9.52
N CYS A 120 -5.89 -7.18 -8.79
CA CYS A 120 -6.13 -7.51 -7.40
C CYS A 120 -6.03 -6.29 -6.49
N CYS A 121 -7.12 -6.03 -5.77
CA CYS A 121 -7.19 -5.00 -4.73
C CYS A 121 -6.84 -5.60 -3.38
N LEU A 122 -5.53 -5.75 -3.14
CA LEU A 122 -4.99 -6.26 -1.88
C LEU A 122 -5.26 -5.28 -0.73
N SER A 123 -5.85 -5.82 0.34
CA SER A 123 -5.95 -5.18 1.64
C SER A 123 -5.08 -5.95 2.61
N PHE A 124 -4.00 -5.32 3.09
CA PHE A 124 -3.13 -5.90 4.10
C PHE A 124 -3.79 -5.75 5.47
N ARG A 125 -4.19 -6.88 6.07
CA ARG A 125 -4.99 -6.90 7.29
C ARG A 125 -4.14 -6.88 8.55
N ARG A 126 -3.03 -7.64 8.55
CA ARG A 126 -2.21 -7.87 9.75
C ARG A 126 -0.73 -7.94 9.37
N ALA A 127 0.09 -7.37 10.23
CA ALA A 127 1.54 -7.58 10.22
C ALA A 127 1.98 -7.90 11.64
N LYS A 128 2.73 -8.99 11.81
CA LYS A 128 3.30 -9.42 13.08
C LYS A 128 4.82 -9.33 12.99
N VAL A 129 5.45 -8.87 14.06
CA VAL A 129 6.90 -8.75 14.16
C VAL A 129 7.36 -9.61 15.33
N TYR A 130 8.34 -10.48 15.09
CA TYR A 130 8.95 -11.32 16.10
C TYR A 130 10.47 -11.07 16.11
N PRO A 131 10.97 -10.15 16.95
CA PRO A 131 12.38 -9.76 16.93
C PRO A 131 13.35 -10.91 17.23
N ASN A 132 12.90 -11.89 18.03
CA ASN A 132 13.70 -13.05 18.44
C ASN A 132 13.13 -14.38 17.89
N GLY A 133 12.24 -14.32 16.89
CA GLY A 133 11.64 -15.50 16.28
C GLY A 133 12.45 -16.01 15.08
N SER A 134 12.11 -17.21 14.60
CA SER A 134 12.60 -17.73 13.31
C SER A 134 12.07 -16.96 12.09
N VAL A 135 11.03 -16.16 12.30
CA VAL A 135 10.43 -15.27 11.31
C VAL A 135 10.40 -13.87 11.89
N TYR A 136 11.22 -12.98 11.35
CA TYR A 136 11.29 -11.59 11.79
C TYR A 136 9.99 -10.82 11.54
N ILE A 137 9.43 -10.88 10.33
CA ILE A 137 8.17 -10.21 9.98
C ILE A 137 7.28 -11.17 9.21
N HIS A 138 6.00 -11.19 9.57
CA HIS A 138 4.95 -11.90 8.84
C HIS A 138 3.78 -10.98 8.52
N VAL A 139 3.48 -10.82 7.23
CA VAL A 139 2.42 -9.96 6.69
C VAL A 139 1.35 -10.82 6.04
N VAL A 140 0.09 -10.51 6.33
CA VAL A 140 -1.07 -11.16 5.70
C VAL A 140 -1.95 -10.12 5.01
N GLY A 141 -2.28 -10.39 3.75
CA GLY A 141 -3.20 -9.62 2.95
C GLY A 141 -4.27 -10.48 2.28
N ARG A 142 -5.37 -9.84 1.90
CA ARG A 142 -6.46 -10.48 1.15
C ARG A 142 -6.96 -9.55 0.06
N CYS A 143 -7.17 -10.07 -1.14
CA CYS A 143 -7.82 -9.33 -2.20
C CYS A 143 -9.30 -9.15 -1.85
N SER A 144 -9.80 -7.92 -1.94
CA SER A 144 -11.21 -7.62 -1.62
C SER A 144 -12.21 -7.94 -2.74
N VAL A 145 -11.74 -8.53 -3.85
CA VAL A 145 -12.58 -8.84 -5.03
C VAL A 145 -12.60 -10.35 -5.29
N CYS A 146 -11.44 -11.00 -5.36
CA CYS A 146 -11.31 -12.44 -5.66
C CYS A 146 -10.88 -13.27 -4.45
N ASP A 147 -10.81 -12.68 -3.26
CA ASP A 147 -10.45 -13.33 -1.99
C ASP A 147 -9.09 -14.05 -1.94
N SER A 148 -8.26 -13.86 -2.96
CA SER A 148 -6.90 -14.38 -3.00
C SER A 148 -6.07 -13.87 -1.81
N ARG A 149 -5.31 -14.76 -1.20
CA ARG A 149 -4.52 -14.55 0.02
C ARG A 149 -3.08 -14.23 -0.34
N PHE A 150 -2.55 -13.19 0.27
CA PHE A 150 -1.15 -12.80 0.20
C PHE A 150 -0.50 -13.06 1.55
N ASN A 151 0.64 -13.75 1.55
CA ASN A 151 1.49 -13.93 2.71
C ASN A 151 2.90 -13.47 2.37
N GLY A 152 3.49 -12.60 3.20
CA GLY A 152 4.85 -12.11 3.06
C GLY A 152 5.65 -12.39 4.32
N THR A 153 6.84 -12.97 4.17
CA THR A 153 7.68 -13.40 5.28
C THR A 153 9.09 -12.88 5.11
N VAL A 154 9.61 -12.21 6.14
CA VAL A 154 11.03 -11.88 6.29
C VAL A 154 11.56 -12.77 7.40
N PHE A 155 12.54 -13.62 7.08
CA PHE A 155 13.07 -14.60 8.03
C PHE A 155 14.00 -13.95 9.05
N GLU A 156 14.99 -13.20 8.57
CA GLU A 156 16.04 -12.62 9.41
C GLU A 156 15.96 -11.10 9.44
N LYS A 157 16.35 -10.52 10.58
CA LYS A 157 16.52 -9.07 10.67
C LYS A 157 17.70 -8.66 9.79
N PRO A 158 17.50 -7.76 8.82
CA PRO A 158 18.57 -7.35 7.94
C PRO A 158 19.65 -6.58 8.71
N PRO A 159 20.94 -6.77 8.40
CA PRO A 159 22.00 -5.93 8.90
C PRO A 159 21.87 -4.50 8.33
N GLY A 160 22.38 -3.50 9.06
CA GLY A 160 22.24 -2.10 8.68
C GLY A 160 22.77 -1.82 7.26
N GLY A 161 21.94 -1.18 6.43
CA GLY A 161 22.28 -0.84 5.04
C GLY A 161 22.18 -1.99 4.03
N ALA A 162 21.79 -3.20 4.45
CA ALA A 162 21.59 -4.32 3.52
C ALA A 162 20.22 -4.28 2.85
N LYS A 163 20.15 -4.84 1.63
CA LYS A 163 18.89 -5.09 0.95
C LYS A 163 18.08 -6.13 1.71
N VAL A 164 16.77 -5.95 1.73
CA VAL A 164 15.87 -6.84 2.48
C VAL A 164 15.02 -7.63 1.53
N LEU A 165 15.01 -8.95 1.72
CA LEU A 165 14.23 -9.87 0.91
C LEU A 165 13.01 -10.34 1.70
N MET A 166 11.82 -10.10 1.15
CA MET A 166 10.59 -10.66 1.68
C MET A 166 10.05 -11.73 0.74
N HIS A 167 10.02 -12.96 1.24
CA HIS A 167 9.48 -14.10 0.54
C HIS A 167 7.97 -14.05 0.57
N CYS A 168 7.38 -13.95 -0.61
CA CYS A 168 5.96 -13.73 -0.77
C CYS A 168 5.30 -14.94 -1.45
N THR A 169 4.10 -15.25 -1.00
CA THR A 169 3.23 -16.25 -1.61
C THR A 169 1.86 -15.63 -1.83
N PHE A 170 1.36 -15.73 -3.05
CA PHE A 170 0.02 -15.28 -3.43
C PHE A 170 -0.78 -16.46 -3.98
N ARG A 171 -1.86 -16.81 -3.28
CA ARG A 171 -2.68 -18.00 -3.55
C ARG A 171 -4.15 -17.62 -3.72
N GLY A 172 -4.81 -18.19 -4.73
CA GLY A 172 -6.25 -18.08 -4.90
C GLY A 172 -6.68 -17.84 -6.34
N ASN A 173 -7.91 -17.38 -6.52
CA ASN A 173 -8.56 -17.24 -7.82
C ASN A 173 -8.18 -15.93 -8.53
N PHE A 174 -6.91 -15.54 -8.48
CA PHE A 174 -6.44 -14.30 -9.10
C PHE A 174 -6.45 -14.34 -10.64
N GLN A 175 -6.63 -15.52 -11.23
CA GLN A 175 -6.84 -15.71 -12.67
C GLN A 175 -8.27 -15.37 -13.11
N GLU A 176 -9.23 -15.35 -12.18
CA GLU A 176 -10.59 -14.96 -12.50
C GLU A 176 -10.68 -13.47 -12.79
N VAL A 177 -11.47 -13.14 -13.82
CA VAL A 177 -11.74 -11.75 -14.18
C VAL A 177 -12.40 -11.05 -12.99
N HIS A 178 -11.80 -9.95 -12.55
CA HIS A 178 -12.34 -9.15 -11.47
C HIS A 178 -13.65 -8.51 -11.93
N LYS A 179 -14.78 -9.09 -11.51
CA LYS A 179 -16.14 -8.63 -11.86
C LYS A 179 -16.40 -7.17 -11.47
N SER A 180 -15.65 -6.65 -10.50
CA SER A 180 -15.67 -5.25 -10.11
C SER A 180 -14.27 -4.65 -10.12
N THR A 181 -14.14 -3.50 -10.77
CA THR A 181 -12.89 -2.72 -10.73
C THR A 181 -12.91 -1.84 -9.49
N LYS A 182 -12.51 -2.40 -8.34
CA LYS A 182 -12.30 -1.60 -7.14
C LYS A 182 -10.99 -0.81 -7.31
N LYS A 183 -10.95 0.43 -6.83
CA LYS A 183 -9.72 1.22 -6.84
C LYS A 183 -8.97 1.02 -5.53
N ARG A 184 -7.64 0.94 -5.61
CA ARG A 184 -6.77 0.94 -4.43
C ARG A 184 -6.96 2.26 -3.66
N ARG A 185 -7.00 2.19 -2.33
CA ARG A 185 -7.07 3.40 -1.49
C ARG A 185 -5.70 4.04 -1.45
N LEU A 186 -5.64 5.36 -1.63
CA LEU A 186 -4.45 6.15 -1.32
C LEU A 186 -4.39 6.33 0.20
N ILE A 187 -3.29 5.91 0.83
CA ILE A 187 -3.10 5.94 2.29
C ILE A 187 -1.69 6.46 2.59
N GLY A 188 -1.56 7.17 3.71
CA GLY A 188 -0.28 7.60 4.26
C GLY A 188 0.48 8.56 3.34
N PRO A 189 1.80 8.36 3.12
CA PRO A 189 2.62 9.28 2.32
C PRO A 189 2.09 9.49 0.90
N ALA A 190 1.47 8.47 0.29
CA ALA A 190 0.88 8.58 -1.05
C ALA A 190 -0.32 9.53 -1.08
N MET A 191 -1.11 9.58 0.01
CA MET A 191 -2.21 10.52 0.15
C MET A 191 -1.70 11.94 0.38
N GLU A 192 -0.71 12.11 1.25
CA GLU A 192 -0.09 13.42 1.53
C GLU A 192 0.53 14.02 0.27
N LYS A 193 1.26 13.21 -0.51
CA LYS A 193 1.82 13.62 -1.80
C LYS A 193 0.73 14.07 -2.78
N ALA A 194 -0.36 13.31 -2.88
CA ALA A 194 -1.49 13.69 -3.73
C ALA A 194 -2.13 15.01 -3.31
N ILE A 195 -2.33 15.21 -2.01
CA ILE A 195 -2.89 16.45 -1.47
C ILE A 195 -1.96 17.63 -1.70
N SER A 196 -0.67 17.46 -1.44
CA SER A 196 0.34 18.50 -1.66
C SER A 196 0.38 18.91 -3.14
N SER A 197 0.41 17.96 -4.06
CA SER A 197 0.39 18.24 -5.49
C SER A 197 -0.87 18.98 -5.97
N ILE A 198 -2.02 18.71 -5.37
CA ILE A 198 -3.27 19.39 -5.75
C ILE A 198 -3.37 20.78 -5.11
N CYS A 199 -2.99 20.90 -3.84
CA CYS A 199 -3.21 22.12 -3.06
C CYS A 199 -2.07 23.13 -3.20
N VAL A 200 -0.82 22.66 -3.25
CA VAL A 200 0.38 23.49 -3.30
C VAL A 200 0.80 23.73 -4.75
N ASP A 201 0.95 22.66 -5.54
CA ASP A 201 1.40 22.77 -6.93
C ASP A 201 0.27 23.18 -7.90
N GLY A 202 -0.97 23.28 -7.40
CA GLY A 202 -2.13 23.69 -8.18
C GLY A 202 -2.57 22.69 -9.25
N LEU A 203 -2.10 21.44 -9.19
CA LEU A 203 -2.43 20.40 -10.17
C LEU A 203 -3.89 19.98 -10.06
N SER A 204 -4.53 19.75 -11.22
CA SER A 204 -5.87 19.16 -11.23
C SER A 204 -5.81 17.70 -10.76
N SER A 205 -6.93 17.22 -10.21
CA SER A 205 -7.05 15.81 -9.80
C SER A 205 -6.87 14.85 -10.97
N GLU A 206 -7.28 15.26 -12.16
CA GLU A 206 -7.21 14.52 -13.41
C GLU A 206 -5.75 14.39 -13.84
N THR A 207 -5.02 15.50 -13.89
CA THR A 207 -3.60 15.52 -14.26
C THR A 207 -2.74 14.74 -13.27
N TYR A 208 -3.05 14.80 -11.96
CA TYR A 208 -2.35 13.97 -10.98
C TYR A 208 -2.57 12.47 -11.23
N ARG A 209 -3.82 12.06 -11.49
CA ARG A 209 -4.14 10.65 -11.78
C ARG A 209 -3.47 10.15 -13.04
N GLU A 210 -3.41 10.97 -14.08
CA GLU A 210 -2.74 10.64 -15.34
C GLU A 210 -1.23 10.49 -15.13
N ARG A 211 -0.59 11.40 -14.40
CA ARG A 211 0.84 11.30 -14.06
C ARG A 211 1.16 10.05 -13.27
N GLU A 212 0.35 9.71 -12.27
CA GLU A 212 0.54 8.49 -11.49
C GLU A 212 0.30 7.22 -12.32
N ALA A 213 -0.69 7.22 -13.23
CA ALA A 213 -0.88 6.11 -14.16
C ALA A 213 0.35 5.91 -15.06
N VAL A 214 0.89 7.00 -15.62
CA VAL A 214 2.12 6.98 -16.41
C VAL A 214 3.33 6.52 -15.59
N ARG A 215 3.45 6.94 -14.32
CA ARG A 215 4.52 6.47 -13.43
C ARG A 215 4.45 4.95 -13.24
N LEU A 216 3.25 4.43 -12.96
CA LEU A 216 3.04 2.99 -12.74
C LEU A 216 3.28 2.17 -14.02
N MET A 217 2.95 2.71 -15.19
CA MET A 217 3.31 2.09 -16.48
C MET A 217 4.82 2.14 -16.74
N LYS A 218 5.53 3.20 -16.33
CA LYS A 218 6.99 3.29 -16.56
C LYS A 218 7.84 2.38 -15.67
N ILE A 219 7.32 1.95 -14.52
CA ILE A 219 7.99 0.95 -13.67
C ILE A 219 8.24 -0.36 -14.46
N GLU A 220 7.40 -0.64 -15.46
CA GLU A 220 7.51 -1.77 -16.41
C GLU A 220 8.90 -1.91 -17.07
N ILE A 221 9.65 -0.81 -17.27
CA ILE A 221 10.87 -0.83 -18.07
C ILE A 221 12.14 -1.05 -17.21
N ARG A 222 12.10 -0.74 -15.91
CA ARG A 222 13.31 -0.84 -15.06
C ARG A 222 13.56 -2.23 -14.51
N ASP A 223 12.51 -2.98 -14.18
CA ASP A 223 12.65 -4.30 -13.57
C ASP A 223 12.95 -5.42 -14.59
N LEU A 224 12.61 -5.21 -15.88
CA LEU A 224 13.00 -6.11 -16.98
C LEU A 224 14.51 -6.05 -17.27
N ASN A 225 15.17 -4.93 -17.02
CA ASN A 225 16.63 -4.80 -17.19
C ASN A 225 17.43 -5.35 -16.00
N GLY A 226 16.76 -5.73 -14.90
CA GLY A 226 17.37 -6.36 -13.72
C GLY A 226 17.29 -7.88 -13.69
N GLN A 227 16.53 -8.51 -14.60
CA GLN A 227 16.46 -9.96 -14.76
C GLN A 227 17.26 -10.41 -16.00
N GLY A 228 18.55 -10.09 -16.02
CA GLY A 228 19.49 -10.69 -16.96
C GLY A 228 20.06 -11.98 -16.36
N MET A 229 19.59 -13.14 -16.86
CA MET A 229 20.39 -14.35 -17.18
C MET A 229 19.49 -15.59 -17.25
N LEU A 230 19.05 -15.93 -18.48
CA LEU A 230 19.25 -17.24 -19.13
C LEU A 230 18.29 -17.40 -20.32
N GLY A 231 18.88 -17.61 -21.51
CA GLY A 231 18.19 -18.21 -22.66
C GLY A 231 18.11 -17.32 -23.89
N GLU A 232 19.23 -17.16 -24.60
CA GLU A 232 19.19 -16.80 -26.02
C GLU A 232 18.43 -17.89 -26.79
N ALA A 233 17.22 -17.58 -27.27
CA ALA A 233 16.56 -18.36 -28.32
C ALA A 233 16.66 -17.58 -29.63
N LYS A 234 17.67 -17.90 -30.43
CA LYS A 234 17.74 -17.53 -31.85
C LYS A 234 16.58 -18.19 -32.57
N ILE A 235 15.58 -17.41 -32.99
CA ILE A 235 14.59 -17.85 -33.97
C ILE A 235 15.19 -17.57 -35.36
N HIS A 236 15.71 -18.63 -35.99
CA HIS A 236 15.99 -18.67 -37.41
C HIS A 236 14.66 -18.63 -38.17
N TYR A 237 14.41 -17.57 -38.93
CA TYR A 237 13.45 -17.60 -40.02
C TYR A 237 14.20 -18.03 -41.29
N SER A 238 13.98 -19.27 -41.71
CA SER A 238 14.29 -19.73 -43.06
C SER A 238 13.12 -19.38 -43.97
N VAL A 239 13.38 -18.56 -44.98
CA VAL A 239 12.47 -18.33 -46.10
C VAL A 239 12.77 -19.38 -47.15
N GLN A 240 11.76 -20.16 -47.53
CA GLN A 240 11.66 -20.84 -48.81
C GLN A 240 10.39 -20.39 -49.50
#